data_AF-E3FGU4-F1
#
_entry.id   AF-E3FGU4-F1
#
_cell.length_a   1.000
_cell.length_b   1.000
_cell.length_c   1.000
_cell.angle_alpha   90.00
_cell.angle_beta   90.00
_cell.angle_gamma   90.00
#
_symmetry.space_group_name_H-M   'P 1'
#
loop_
_entity.id
_entity.type
_entity.pdbx_description
1 polymer ?
#
loop_
_entity_poly.entity_id
_entity_poly.type
_entity_poly.pdbx_seq_one_letter_code
_entity_poly.pdbx_strand_id
1 'polypeptide(L)'
;MRAKLSLLSAFAVGLLGGAAVSGCQTYDFEPVDPLALAQTTVGDVITAQALKPNLMVLLDTSGSMTLPVNTRDPNCYRANNTPSPDDDYCGQTPSTACDTSKCPTRWSELQGAMSRFLSESGGVARMGLTTYPGPAVGSNSLRCEASTVVNKNIPQSDADEALLGAANDIQSVILGIPNAGTNAPSGGTPTSLSLQFVGQQPDVQATDRDNFVLLLTDGLPNCNPDNQNAGTNVDACQCTLANIGNNTGCQGDYVRRGCLDKDASVVAVEDLKRKGIRTIVVGFGAETATGNGPATLNAMATAGDFARSCRDDPNACGAGDTCDAQTKLCGRRFYQAANQEELAEALREIIDLVGTKDICLLALTPEQLPTDNNANLVVVYVNDQIVASGADTWSLTDKGVQFVGSTCDRIKNSTPSNPIKVEVRAVQKK
;
A
#
# COMPACT_ATOMS: atom_id res chain seq x y z
N MET A 1 -23.28 -28.38 -38.16
CA MET A 1 -23.13 -29.17 -39.41
C MET A 1 -23.25 -28.22 -40.59
N ARG A 2 -22.36 -28.38 -41.59
CA ARG A 2 -22.54 -28.24 -43.07
C ARG A 2 -23.60 -27.24 -43.60
N ALA A 3 -23.38 -26.47 -44.66
CA ALA A 3 -22.25 -26.30 -45.57
C ALA A 3 -22.51 -25.10 -46.52
N LYS A 4 -21.40 -24.49 -46.92
CA LYS A 4 -21.03 -23.80 -48.18
C LYS A 4 -22.05 -23.76 -49.34
N LEU A 5 -22.05 -22.62 -50.05
CA LEU A 5 -22.06 -22.53 -51.53
C LEU A 5 -21.41 -21.18 -51.91
N SER A 6 -20.18 -21.07 -52.43
CA SER A 6 -19.56 -21.52 -53.69
C SER A 6 -20.19 -20.96 -54.97
N LEU A 7 -19.43 -20.04 -55.56
CA LEU A 7 -19.51 -19.43 -56.88
C LEU A 7 -19.53 -20.42 -58.07
N LEU A 8 -19.92 -19.86 -59.22
CA LEU A 8 -19.61 -20.21 -60.63
C LEU A 8 -20.65 -20.99 -61.45
N SER A 9 -21.36 -20.21 -62.26
CA SER A 9 -21.49 -20.27 -63.73
C SER A 9 -21.63 -21.64 -64.41
N ALA A 10 -22.76 -21.82 -65.11
CA ALA A 10 -22.81 -22.58 -66.36
C ALA A 10 -23.92 -22.04 -67.28
N PHE A 11 -23.52 -21.82 -68.54
CA PHE A 11 -24.33 -21.51 -69.71
C PHE A 11 -25.43 -22.55 -69.96
N ALA A 12 -26.62 -22.10 -70.36
CA ALA A 12 -27.53 -22.88 -71.19
C ALA A 12 -28.30 -21.95 -72.15
N VAL A 13 -28.10 -22.20 -73.45
CA VAL A 13 -28.77 -21.58 -74.59
C VAL A 13 -30.20 -22.15 -74.70
N GLY A 14 -31.20 -21.30 -74.91
CA GLY A 14 -32.59 -21.71 -75.15
C GLY A 14 -33.42 -20.58 -75.76
N LEU A 15 -33.87 -20.81 -76.99
CA LEU A 15 -34.55 -19.95 -77.95
C LEU A 15 -35.97 -19.45 -77.57
N LEU A 16 -36.30 -18.26 -78.11
CA LEU A 16 -37.61 -17.74 -78.58
C LEU A 16 -38.63 -17.12 -77.60
N GLY A 17 -38.81 -15.79 -77.74
CA GLY A 17 -40.13 -15.16 -77.94
C GLY A 17 -40.80 -14.50 -76.73
N GLY A 18 -41.13 -13.21 -76.88
CA GLY A 18 -42.20 -12.55 -76.11
C GLY A 18 -41.81 -11.25 -75.42
N ALA A 19 -42.16 -10.12 -76.03
CA ALA A 19 -42.06 -8.80 -75.45
C ALA A 19 -43.03 -8.63 -74.26
N ALA A 20 -42.53 -8.10 -73.14
CA ALA A 20 -43.32 -7.36 -72.16
C ALA A 20 -42.39 -6.38 -71.43
N VAL A 21 -42.51 -5.11 -71.78
CA VAL A 21 -41.87 -3.98 -71.10
C VAL A 21 -42.60 -3.76 -69.78
N SER A 22 -41.94 -4.00 -68.65
CA SER A 22 -42.33 -3.45 -67.35
C SER A 22 -41.13 -2.69 -66.78
N GLY A 23 -41.32 -1.39 -66.57
CA GLY A 23 -40.27 -0.50 -66.09
C GLY A 23 -39.83 -0.84 -64.68
N CYS A 24 -38.56 -1.19 -64.51
CA CYS A 24 -37.89 -1.11 -63.22
C CYS A 24 -37.15 0.23 -63.17
N GLN A 25 -37.63 1.15 -62.33
CA GLN A 25 -36.85 2.33 -61.95
C GLN A 25 -35.58 1.83 -61.26
N THR A 26 -34.43 2.05 -61.89
CA THR A 26 -33.13 1.85 -61.26
C THR A 26 -32.90 2.99 -60.28
N TYR A 27 -33.10 2.71 -58.99
CA TYR A 27 -32.61 3.56 -57.92
C TYR A 27 -31.11 3.28 -57.78
N ASP A 28 -30.30 4.24 -58.22
CA ASP A 28 -28.86 4.27 -58.00
C ASP A 28 -28.62 4.83 -56.59
N PHE A 29 -28.44 3.93 -55.62
CA PHE A 29 -27.97 4.32 -54.30
C PHE A 29 -26.45 4.38 -54.38
N GLU A 30 -25.88 5.59 -54.30
CA GLU A 30 -24.45 5.72 -53.98
C GLU A 30 -24.16 4.87 -52.73
N PRO A 31 -23.15 3.99 -52.76
CA PRO A 31 -22.77 3.22 -51.58
C PRO A 31 -22.29 4.20 -50.50
N VAL A 32 -23.16 4.50 -49.55
CA VAL A 32 -22.75 5.16 -48.32
C VAL A 32 -22.11 4.07 -47.47
N ASP A 33 -20.78 4.10 -47.33
CA ASP A 33 -20.10 3.23 -46.38
C ASP A 33 -20.73 3.46 -44.99
N PRO A 34 -21.41 2.47 -44.39
CA PRO A 34 -21.93 2.64 -43.06
C PRO A 34 -20.72 2.71 -42.13
N LEU A 35 -20.40 3.91 -41.65
CA LEU A 35 -19.63 4.08 -40.42
C LEU A 35 -20.41 3.36 -39.32
N ALA A 36 -20.05 2.11 -39.09
CA ALA A 36 -20.54 1.35 -37.95
C ALA A 36 -20.07 2.09 -36.69
N LEU A 37 -20.95 2.92 -36.12
CA LEU A 37 -20.77 3.48 -34.79
C LEU A 37 -20.93 2.32 -33.79
N ALA A 38 -19.87 1.54 -33.60
CA ALA A 38 -19.75 0.64 -32.47
C ALA A 38 -19.50 1.49 -31.22
N GLN A 39 -20.58 2.04 -30.66
CA GLN A 39 -20.51 2.76 -29.39
C GLN A 39 -20.30 1.73 -28.28
N THR A 40 -19.05 1.60 -27.83
CA THR A 40 -18.79 0.93 -26.55
C THR A 40 -19.04 1.97 -25.47
N THR A 41 -20.16 1.84 -24.76
CA THR A 41 -20.44 2.65 -23.57
C THR A 41 -19.71 1.99 -22.41
N VAL A 42 -18.64 2.61 -21.94
CA VAL A 42 -18.06 2.27 -20.64
C VAL A 42 -18.78 3.13 -19.62
N GLY A 43 -19.57 2.47 -18.77
CA GLY A 43 -20.31 3.10 -17.69
C GLY A 43 -19.86 2.54 -16.36
N ASP A 44 -19.34 3.39 -15.47
CA ASP A 44 -19.11 3.03 -14.07
C ASP A 44 -20.12 3.76 -13.20
N VAL A 45 -20.89 2.98 -12.42
CA VAL A 45 -21.77 3.51 -11.38
C VAL A 45 -20.99 3.50 -10.09
N ILE A 46 -20.65 4.69 -9.59
CA ILE A 46 -19.87 4.88 -8.38
C ILE A 46 -20.72 5.63 -7.38
N THR A 47 -20.97 4.98 -6.26
CA THR A 47 -21.57 5.65 -5.11
C THR A 47 -20.47 6.45 -4.43
N ALA A 48 -20.35 7.73 -4.79
CA ALA A 48 -19.53 8.70 -4.08
C ALA A 48 -20.03 8.78 -2.63
N GLN A 49 -19.24 8.17 -1.78
CA GLN A 49 -19.22 8.32 -0.33
C GLN A 49 -17.80 8.78 -0.03
N ALA A 50 -17.61 9.82 0.79
CA ALA A 50 -16.30 10.15 1.32
C ALA A 50 -15.85 9.05 2.30
N LEU A 51 -15.57 7.86 1.77
CA LEU A 51 -15.17 6.70 2.56
C LEU A 51 -13.72 6.87 2.90
N LYS A 52 -13.46 6.93 4.19
CA LYS A 52 -12.10 6.97 4.68
C LYS A 52 -11.45 5.63 4.41
N PRO A 53 -10.18 5.63 3.99
CA PRO A 53 -9.46 4.41 3.71
C PRO A 53 -9.28 3.57 4.98
N ASN A 54 -9.08 2.28 4.78
CA ASN A 54 -8.69 1.37 5.85
C ASN A 54 -7.17 1.33 5.96
N LEU A 55 -6.65 1.47 7.17
CA LEU A 55 -5.21 1.44 7.45
C LEU A 55 -4.93 0.46 8.58
N MET A 56 -4.39 -0.71 8.27
CA MET A 56 -3.89 -1.62 9.29
C MET A 56 -2.44 -1.27 9.62
N VAL A 57 -2.20 -0.80 10.84
CA VAL A 57 -0.85 -0.61 11.37
C VAL A 57 -0.30 -1.99 11.75
N LEU A 58 0.75 -2.42 11.04
CA LEU A 58 1.51 -3.62 11.34
C LEU A 58 2.84 -3.22 11.99
N LEU A 59 2.89 -3.36 13.31
CA LEU A 59 3.95 -2.81 14.14
C LEU A 59 4.96 -3.88 14.59
N ASP A 60 6.22 -3.66 14.25
CA ASP A 60 7.34 -4.46 14.75
C ASP A 60 7.60 -4.18 16.24
N THR A 61 7.58 -5.25 17.02
CA THR A 61 7.86 -5.33 18.45
C THR A 61 8.92 -6.40 18.72
N SER A 62 9.80 -6.67 17.75
CA SER A 62 10.95 -7.54 17.92
C SER A 62 11.96 -6.96 18.91
N GLY A 63 12.91 -7.79 19.37
CA GLY A 63 13.90 -7.38 20.36
C GLY A 63 14.84 -6.28 19.87
N SER A 64 15.11 -6.24 18.57
CA SER A 64 15.93 -5.18 17.97
C SER A 64 15.30 -3.80 18.11
N MET A 65 13.97 -3.69 18.28
CA MET A 65 13.31 -2.42 18.56
C MET A 65 13.70 -1.83 19.93
N THR A 66 14.21 -2.64 20.88
CA THR A 66 14.70 -2.13 22.18
C THR A 66 16.14 -1.62 22.15
N LEU A 67 16.86 -1.78 21.04
CA LEU A 67 18.22 -1.26 20.95
C LEU A 67 18.19 0.27 20.67
N PRO A 68 19.30 0.97 20.96
CA PRO A 68 19.43 2.39 20.69
C PRO A 68 19.10 2.74 19.24
N VAL A 69 18.42 3.86 19.03
CA VAL A 69 18.19 4.40 17.68
C VAL A 69 19.51 4.77 16.99
N ASN A 70 20.49 5.21 17.79
CA ASN A 70 21.87 5.42 17.39
C ASN A 70 22.80 4.64 18.32
N THR A 71 23.30 3.49 17.84
CA THR A 71 24.21 2.63 18.61
C THR A 71 25.59 3.23 18.86
N ARG A 72 25.91 4.38 18.23
CA ARG A 72 27.17 5.10 18.43
C ARG A 72 27.07 6.24 19.44
N ASP A 73 25.90 6.48 20.02
CA ASP A 73 25.73 7.51 21.04
C ASP A 73 26.43 7.08 22.35
N PRO A 74 27.38 7.88 22.88
CA PRO A 74 28.04 7.58 24.14
C PRO A 74 27.11 7.38 25.34
N ASN A 75 25.93 8.01 25.34
CA ASN A 75 24.92 7.84 26.40
C ASN A 75 24.29 6.44 26.39
N CYS A 76 24.46 5.70 25.31
CA CYS A 76 23.96 4.34 25.12
C CYS A 76 24.97 3.26 25.51
N TYR A 77 26.23 3.64 25.77
CA TYR A 77 27.26 2.69 26.18
C TYR A 77 27.09 2.25 27.63
N ARG A 78 27.51 1.02 27.92
CA ARG A 78 27.49 0.52 29.29
C ARG A 78 28.56 1.22 30.12
N ALA A 79 28.33 1.31 31.43
CA ALA A 79 29.12 2.11 32.39
C ALA A 79 30.62 1.68 32.54
N ASN A 80 31.11 0.73 31.75
CA ASN A 80 32.49 0.24 31.84
C ASN A 80 33.49 1.06 31.00
N ASN A 81 33.08 2.21 30.44
CA ASN A 81 33.94 3.29 29.92
C ASN A 81 35.06 2.87 28.94
N THR A 82 34.89 1.76 28.23
CA THR A 82 35.71 1.47 27.05
C THR A 82 34.76 1.29 25.88
N PRO A 83 34.56 2.33 25.03
CA PRO A 83 33.82 2.15 23.80
C PRO A 83 34.56 1.14 22.93
N SER A 84 34.12 -0.12 22.99
CA SER A 84 34.39 -1.07 21.92
C SER A 84 33.41 -0.72 20.80
N PRO A 85 33.88 -0.45 19.57
CA PRO A 85 33.02 -0.11 18.44
C PRO A 85 32.03 -1.22 18.08
N ASP A 86 32.23 -2.43 18.59
CA ASP A 86 31.35 -3.57 18.44
C ASP A 86 30.96 -4.09 19.84
N ASP A 87 29.66 -4.08 20.13
CA ASP A 87 28.95 -4.82 21.20
C ASP A 87 28.80 -4.25 22.64
N ASP A 88 29.20 -3.02 22.99
CA ASP A 88 29.03 -2.52 24.38
C ASP A 88 27.94 -1.44 24.58
N TYR A 89 26.75 -1.66 24.01
CA TYR A 89 25.58 -0.79 24.21
C TYR A 89 24.44 -1.47 24.99
N CYS A 90 23.52 -0.66 25.52
CA CYS A 90 22.33 -1.14 26.24
C CYS A 90 21.30 -1.80 25.31
N GLY A 91 20.30 -2.48 25.86
CA GLY A 91 19.18 -3.09 25.12
C GLY A 91 19.45 -4.48 24.55
N GLN A 92 20.71 -4.93 24.46
CA GLN A 92 21.04 -6.25 23.90
C GLN A 92 20.46 -7.43 24.68
N THR A 93 20.25 -7.25 26.00
CA THR A 93 19.61 -8.25 26.86
C THR A 93 18.61 -7.58 27.81
N PRO A 94 17.64 -8.31 28.37
CA PRO A 94 16.74 -7.77 29.38
C PRO A 94 17.45 -7.19 30.61
N SER A 95 18.60 -7.77 30.99
CA SER A 95 19.42 -7.30 32.12
C SER A 95 20.23 -6.03 31.83
N THR A 96 20.26 -5.59 30.57
CA THR A 96 21.06 -4.46 30.10
C THR A 96 20.20 -3.41 29.42
N ALA A 97 18.91 -3.34 29.78
CA ALA A 97 17.94 -2.41 29.23
C ALA A 97 18.43 -0.94 29.24
N CYS A 98 18.07 -0.19 28.21
CA CYS A 98 18.43 1.22 28.10
C CYS A 98 17.65 2.10 29.07
N ASP A 99 18.32 3.09 29.65
CA ASP A 99 17.66 4.26 30.26
C ASP A 99 17.19 5.18 29.13
N THR A 100 15.92 5.05 28.73
CA THR A 100 15.35 5.77 27.58
C THR A 100 15.31 7.29 27.76
N SER A 101 15.53 7.80 28.97
CA SER A 101 15.68 9.24 29.21
C SER A 101 17.03 9.81 28.76
N LYS A 102 18.02 8.93 28.53
CA LYS A 102 19.39 9.29 28.11
C LYS A 102 19.78 8.64 26.78
N CYS A 103 19.29 7.43 26.55
CA CYS A 103 19.54 6.65 25.35
C CYS A 103 18.20 6.22 24.74
N PRO A 104 17.64 7.03 23.83
CA PRO A 104 16.43 6.67 23.13
C PRO A 104 16.60 5.38 22.33
N THR A 105 15.64 4.47 22.47
CA THR A 105 15.56 3.23 21.70
C THR A 105 14.62 3.42 20.52
N ARG A 106 14.68 2.51 19.55
CA ARG A 106 13.71 2.54 18.44
C ARG A 106 12.28 2.45 18.97
N TRP A 107 12.05 1.66 20.00
CA TRP A 107 10.73 1.52 20.61
C TRP A 107 10.28 2.80 21.31
N SER A 108 11.14 3.43 22.12
CA SER A 108 10.75 4.64 22.87
C SER A 108 10.41 5.80 21.93
N GLU A 109 11.21 5.97 20.88
CA GLU A 109 10.99 7.02 19.87
C GLU A 109 9.73 6.73 19.04
N LEU A 110 9.50 5.46 18.67
CA LEU A 110 8.28 5.04 17.98
C LEU A 110 7.04 5.31 18.82
N GLN A 111 7.07 5.03 20.13
CA GLN A 111 5.96 5.32 21.03
C GLN A 111 5.58 6.80 21.01
N GLY A 112 6.57 7.70 21.05
CA GLY A 112 6.32 9.14 21.00
C GLY A 112 5.84 9.62 19.63
N ALA A 113 6.40 9.09 18.53
CA ALA A 113 5.98 9.45 17.18
C ALA A 113 4.55 8.98 16.88
N MET A 114 4.23 7.73 17.22
CA MET A 114 2.87 7.18 17.07
C MET A 114 1.87 7.90 17.95
N SER A 115 2.27 8.31 19.16
CA SER A 115 1.43 9.12 20.05
C SER A 115 0.99 10.43 19.38
N ARG A 116 1.95 11.16 18.77
CA ARG A 116 1.66 12.38 18.01
C ARG A 116 0.77 12.08 16.81
N PHE A 117 1.18 11.12 15.97
CA PHE A 117 0.47 10.74 14.75
C PHE A 117 -1.00 10.37 15.00
N LEU A 118 -1.27 9.51 15.98
CA LEU A 118 -2.63 9.07 16.30
C LEU A 118 -3.49 10.23 16.85
N SER A 119 -2.90 11.15 17.61
CA SER A 119 -3.61 12.31 18.14
C SER A 119 -3.93 13.37 17.09
N GLU A 120 -3.05 13.57 16.11
CA GLU A 120 -3.19 14.62 15.09
C GLU A 120 -3.90 14.13 13.82
N SER A 121 -3.78 12.84 13.50
CA SER A 121 -4.22 12.29 12.21
C SER A 121 -5.15 11.07 12.33
N GLY A 122 -5.51 10.67 13.56
CA GLY A 122 -6.38 9.51 13.80
C GLY A 122 -7.77 9.58 13.14
N GLY A 123 -8.22 10.78 12.78
CA GLY A 123 -9.48 11.00 12.06
C GLY A 123 -9.42 10.79 10.55
N VAL A 124 -8.24 10.66 9.94
CA VAL A 124 -8.09 10.65 8.46
C VAL A 124 -8.41 9.28 7.85
N ALA A 125 -8.19 8.20 8.58
CA ALA A 125 -8.38 6.82 8.12
C ALA A 125 -9.03 5.96 9.21
N ARG A 126 -9.67 4.86 8.80
CA ARG A 126 -10.11 3.81 9.72
C ARG A 126 -8.90 2.96 10.11
N MET A 127 -8.32 3.26 11.26
CA MET A 127 -7.08 2.62 11.70
C MET A 127 -7.34 1.37 12.55
N GLY A 128 -6.62 0.30 12.24
CA GLY A 128 -6.50 -0.90 13.07
C GLY A 128 -5.05 -1.11 13.49
N LEU A 129 -4.82 -2.01 14.45
CA LEU A 129 -3.48 -2.37 14.92
C LEU A 129 -3.32 -3.88 14.98
N THR A 130 -2.20 -4.37 14.47
CA THR A 130 -1.62 -5.65 14.84
C THR A 130 -0.13 -5.50 15.10
N THR A 131 0.42 -6.33 15.98
CA THR A 131 1.85 -6.35 16.32
C THR A 131 2.49 -7.68 15.94
N TYR A 132 3.79 -7.68 15.70
CA TYR A 132 4.60 -8.89 15.55
C TYR A 132 5.98 -8.71 16.21
N PRO A 133 6.68 -9.78 16.61
CA PRO A 133 6.23 -11.16 16.65
C PRO A 133 5.04 -11.38 17.58
N GLY A 134 4.28 -12.45 17.32
CA GLY A 134 3.15 -12.88 18.12
C GLY A 134 3.51 -13.31 19.54
N PRO A 135 2.51 -13.71 20.34
CA PRO A 135 2.76 -14.26 21.67
C PRO A 135 3.68 -15.47 21.57
N ALA A 136 4.65 -15.56 22.49
CA ALA A 136 5.57 -16.69 22.53
C ALA A 136 4.81 -18.01 22.71
N VAL A 137 5.03 -18.97 21.83
CA VAL A 137 4.55 -20.34 22.01
C VAL A 137 5.69 -21.19 22.57
N GLY A 138 5.50 -21.72 23.78
CA GLY A 138 6.50 -22.54 24.46
C GLY A 138 7.68 -21.75 25.03
N SER A 139 8.82 -22.43 25.25
CA SER A 139 10.02 -21.89 25.89
C SER A 139 11.10 -21.41 24.90
N ASN A 140 10.76 -21.24 23.62
CA ASN A 140 11.75 -20.90 22.59
C ASN A 140 12.26 -19.46 22.76
N SER A 141 13.59 -19.31 22.78
CA SER A 141 14.28 -18.07 23.15
C SER A 141 14.10 -16.92 22.14
N LEU A 142 13.86 -17.23 20.86
CA LEU A 142 13.77 -16.21 19.81
C LEU A 142 12.36 -15.67 19.54
N ARG A 143 11.29 -16.28 20.08
CA ARG A 143 9.88 -15.87 19.84
C ARG A 143 9.62 -15.51 18.35
N CYS A 144 9.65 -16.51 17.47
CA CYS A 144 9.49 -16.33 16.02
C CYS A 144 8.05 -16.43 15.50
N GLU A 145 7.06 -16.27 16.37
CA GLU A 145 5.67 -16.43 15.97
C GLU A 145 5.22 -15.23 15.15
N ALA A 146 4.51 -15.47 14.05
CA ALA A 146 3.89 -14.40 13.28
C ALA A 146 2.75 -13.73 14.07
N SER A 147 2.22 -12.62 13.56
CA SER A 147 0.93 -12.10 14.04
C SER A 147 -0.16 -13.17 13.95
N THR A 148 -0.90 -13.37 15.04
CA THR A 148 -2.07 -14.26 15.11
C THR A 148 -3.32 -13.56 15.63
N VAL A 149 -3.18 -12.30 16.05
CA VAL A 149 -4.24 -11.52 16.69
C VAL A 149 -4.24 -10.11 16.11
N VAL A 150 -5.44 -9.58 15.87
CA VAL A 150 -5.66 -8.15 15.64
C VAL A 150 -5.79 -7.49 17.01
N ASN A 151 -4.82 -6.65 17.39
CA ASN A 151 -4.80 -5.97 18.69
C ASN A 151 -5.95 -4.95 18.80
N LYS A 152 -6.24 -4.25 17.70
CA LYS A 152 -7.40 -3.35 17.56
C LYS A 152 -7.99 -3.49 16.17
N ASN A 153 -9.29 -3.79 16.12
CA ASN A 153 -10.01 -3.90 14.85
C ASN A 153 -10.14 -2.53 14.19
N ILE A 154 -10.27 -2.56 12.87
CA ILE A 154 -10.60 -1.35 12.10
C ILE A 154 -12.05 -0.95 12.48
N PRO A 155 -12.29 0.29 12.94
CA PRO A 155 -13.62 0.73 13.32
C PRO A 155 -14.55 0.69 12.10
N GLN A 156 -15.85 0.42 12.27
CA GLN A 156 -16.81 0.34 11.15
C GLN A 156 -17.49 1.69 10.80
N SER A 157 -17.17 2.74 11.56
CA SER A 157 -17.69 4.09 11.36
C SER A 157 -16.66 4.96 10.66
N ASP A 158 -17.10 5.87 9.79
CA ASP A 158 -16.27 6.93 9.18
C ASP A 158 -16.31 8.26 9.97
N ALA A 159 -17.14 8.34 11.03
CA ALA A 159 -17.30 9.55 11.83
C ALA A 159 -16.03 9.88 12.63
N ASP A 160 -15.55 11.13 12.51
CA ASP A 160 -14.30 11.61 13.11
C ASP A 160 -14.16 11.26 14.60
N GLU A 161 -15.21 11.45 15.39
CA GLU A 161 -15.21 11.14 16.83
C GLU A 161 -14.97 9.64 17.10
N ALA A 162 -15.58 8.76 16.30
CA ALA A 162 -15.38 7.31 16.43
C ALA A 162 -13.96 6.90 16.00
N LEU A 163 -13.41 7.55 14.98
CA LEU A 163 -12.05 7.30 14.49
C LEU A 163 -10.99 7.79 15.48
N LEU A 164 -11.16 8.99 16.02
CA LEU A 164 -10.31 9.52 17.08
C LEU A 164 -10.38 8.65 18.34
N GLY A 165 -11.57 8.15 18.70
CA GLY A 165 -11.74 7.14 19.75
C GLY A 165 -10.93 5.87 19.48
N ALA A 166 -11.00 5.32 18.27
CA ALA A 166 -10.22 4.14 17.87
C ALA A 166 -8.70 4.42 17.86
N ALA A 167 -8.27 5.62 17.44
CA ALA A 167 -6.87 6.03 17.46
C ALA A 167 -6.32 6.14 18.90
N ASN A 168 -7.09 6.69 19.84
CA ASN A 168 -6.74 6.74 21.26
C ASN A 168 -6.62 5.33 21.88
N ASP A 169 -7.47 4.41 21.44
CA ASP A 169 -7.42 3.00 21.82
C ASP A 169 -6.14 2.32 21.32
N ILE A 170 -5.72 2.60 20.09
CA ILE A 170 -4.44 2.12 19.52
C ILE A 170 -3.26 2.72 20.30
N GLN A 171 -3.30 4.03 20.56
CA GLN A 171 -2.28 4.73 21.33
C GLN A 171 -2.12 4.11 22.72
N SER A 172 -3.23 3.79 23.39
CA SER A 172 -3.22 3.13 24.70
C SER A 172 -2.55 1.76 24.66
N VAL A 173 -2.74 0.98 23.57
CA VAL A 173 -2.03 -0.30 23.39
C VAL A 173 -0.53 -0.08 23.21
N ILE A 174 -0.13 0.84 22.34
CA ILE A 174 1.29 1.13 22.04
C ILE A 174 2.02 1.63 23.29
N LEU A 175 1.43 2.58 24.03
CA LEU A 175 2.01 3.14 25.26
C LEU A 175 1.98 2.14 26.42
N GLY A 176 1.09 1.15 26.38
CA GLY A 176 1.01 0.08 27.38
C GLY A 176 2.12 -0.96 27.29
N ILE A 177 2.83 -1.04 26.15
CA ILE A 177 3.98 -1.94 25.97
C ILE A 177 5.21 -1.29 26.62
N PRO A 178 5.85 -1.94 27.61
CA PRO A 178 6.97 -1.34 28.33
C PRO A 178 8.24 -1.28 27.47
N ASN A 179 9.11 -0.31 27.77
CA ASN A 179 10.42 -0.17 27.12
C ASN A 179 11.44 -1.24 27.53
N ALA A 180 11.18 -1.98 28.62
CA ALA A 180 12.06 -3.00 29.15
C ALA A 180 11.29 -4.03 29.98
N GLY A 181 11.88 -5.21 30.17
CA GLY A 181 11.34 -6.27 31.04
C GLY A 181 10.24 -7.11 30.39
N THR A 182 9.37 -7.68 31.22
CA THR A 182 8.29 -8.57 30.77
C THR A 182 7.35 -7.83 29.83
N ASN A 183 6.99 -8.45 28.70
CA ASN A 183 6.14 -7.89 27.65
C ASN A 183 6.73 -6.70 26.86
N ALA A 184 7.99 -6.33 27.10
CA ALA A 184 8.70 -5.41 26.21
C ALA A 184 8.93 -6.06 24.84
N PRO A 185 9.20 -5.25 23.79
CA PRO A 185 9.57 -5.78 22.49
C PRO A 185 10.69 -6.81 22.61
N SER A 186 10.49 -7.97 22.01
CA SER A 186 11.41 -9.11 22.14
C SER A 186 11.14 -10.16 21.07
N GLY A 187 12.18 -10.92 20.75
CA GLY A 187 12.14 -11.95 19.73
C GLY A 187 12.66 -11.49 18.37
N GLY A 188 12.45 -12.32 17.35
CA GLY A 188 12.82 -12.02 15.97
C GLY A 188 11.70 -11.32 15.19
N THR A 189 11.83 -11.29 13.87
CA THR A 189 11.11 -10.35 13.00
C THR A 189 10.39 -11.10 11.87
N PRO A 190 9.32 -11.88 12.16
CA PRO A 190 8.58 -12.70 11.17
C PRO A 190 7.68 -11.85 10.27
N THR A 191 8.25 -10.91 9.53
CA THR A 191 7.54 -9.91 8.73
C THR A 191 6.71 -10.54 7.62
N SER A 192 7.28 -11.46 6.83
CA SER A 192 6.59 -12.12 5.71
C SER A 192 5.30 -12.85 6.16
N LEU A 193 5.41 -13.66 7.21
CA LEU A 193 4.28 -14.40 7.77
C LEU A 193 3.25 -13.46 8.43
N SER A 194 3.69 -12.36 9.04
CA SER A 194 2.79 -11.38 9.66
C SER A 194 2.02 -10.55 8.61
N LEU A 195 2.66 -10.24 7.48
CA LEU A 195 1.99 -9.63 6.33
C LEU A 195 0.94 -10.57 5.73
N GLN A 196 1.22 -11.88 5.64
CA GLN A 196 0.24 -12.87 5.20
C GLN A 196 -0.98 -12.91 6.13
N PHE A 197 -0.77 -12.86 7.45
CA PHE A 197 -1.85 -12.77 8.44
C PHE A 197 -2.69 -11.50 8.23
N VAL A 198 -2.06 -10.34 8.07
CA VAL A 198 -2.78 -9.08 7.82
C VAL A 198 -3.63 -9.19 6.55
N GLY A 199 -3.06 -9.74 5.47
CA GLY A 199 -3.77 -9.93 4.20
C GLY A 199 -4.94 -10.92 4.25
N GLN A 200 -5.20 -11.58 5.38
CA GLN A 200 -6.37 -12.43 5.61
C GLN A 200 -7.47 -11.72 6.40
N GLN A 201 -7.20 -10.54 6.97
CA GLN A 201 -8.21 -9.83 7.76
C GLN A 201 -9.32 -9.31 6.85
N PRO A 202 -10.61 -9.52 7.18
CA PRO A 202 -11.72 -9.06 6.34
C PRO A 202 -11.73 -7.54 6.16
N ASP A 203 -11.43 -6.79 7.22
CA ASP A 203 -11.51 -5.33 7.20
C ASP A 203 -10.51 -4.72 6.21
N VAL A 204 -9.33 -5.31 6.00
CA VAL A 204 -8.35 -4.79 5.01
C VAL A 204 -8.60 -5.29 3.60
N GLN A 205 -9.67 -6.05 3.36
CA GLN A 205 -10.08 -6.54 2.04
C GLN A 205 -11.39 -5.90 1.58
N ALA A 206 -11.76 -4.77 2.18
CA ALA A 206 -12.97 -4.04 1.83
C ALA A 206 -12.90 -3.56 0.36
N THR A 207 -13.92 -3.86 -0.43
CA THR A 207 -13.92 -3.52 -1.88
C THR A 207 -14.48 -2.13 -2.17
N ASP A 208 -15.02 -1.44 -1.17
CA ASP A 208 -15.66 -0.13 -1.29
C ASP A 208 -14.71 1.04 -1.01
N ARG A 209 -13.48 0.79 -0.56
CA ARG A 209 -12.49 1.80 -0.16
C ARG A 209 -11.07 1.34 -0.41
N ASP A 210 -10.14 2.27 -0.38
CA ASP A 210 -8.71 1.95 -0.46
C ASP A 210 -8.26 1.26 0.85
N ASN A 211 -7.47 0.19 0.73
CA ASN A 211 -6.92 -0.53 1.87
C ASN A 211 -5.40 -0.42 1.89
N PHE A 212 -4.87 -0.19 3.08
CA PHE A 212 -3.46 -0.01 3.31
C PHE A 212 -2.98 -0.86 4.48
N VAL A 213 -1.74 -1.32 4.37
CA VAL A 213 -0.93 -1.79 5.49
C VAL A 213 0.19 -0.79 5.71
N LEU A 214 0.28 -0.25 6.92
CA LEU A 214 1.42 0.54 7.36
C LEU A 214 2.38 -0.35 8.14
N LEU A 215 3.47 -0.76 7.50
CA LEU A 215 4.52 -1.56 8.10
C LEU A 215 5.56 -0.64 8.75
N LEU A 216 5.69 -0.68 10.08
CA LEU A 216 6.77 -0.03 10.81
C LEU A 216 7.76 -1.10 11.29
N THR A 217 9.03 -1.02 10.87
CA THR A 217 10.06 -2.01 11.18
C THR A 217 11.47 -1.41 11.09
N ASP A 218 12.46 -2.08 11.66
CA ASP A 218 13.89 -1.76 11.48
C ASP A 218 14.50 -2.37 10.19
N GLY A 219 13.74 -3.20 9.46
CA GLY A 219 14.05 -3.64 8.11
C GLY A 219 14.92 -4.90 8.00
N LEU A 220 15.02 -5.70 9.06
CA LEU A 220 15.77 -6.96 9.06
C LEU A 220 14.86 -8.18 9.30
N PRO A 221 13.92 -8.47 8.38
CA PRO A 221 13.00 -9.59 8.51
C PRO A 221 13.75 -10.92 8.63
N ASN A 222 13.26 -11.80 9.49
CA ASN A 222 13.82 -13.12 9.77
C ASN A 222 12.70 -14.05 10.26
N CYS A 223 13.03 -15.09 11.02
CA CYS A 223 12.09 -16.06 11.59
C CYS A 223 11.33 -16.95 10.60
N ASN A 224 11.57 -16.85 9.30
CA ASN A 224 10.96 -17.73 8.30
C ASN A 224 11.60 -19.15 8.32
N PRO A 225 10.85 -20.21 8.70
CA PRO A 225 11.37 -21.58 8.66
C PRO A 225 11.68 -22.06 7.24
N ASP A 226 10.97 -21.51 6.25
CA ASP A 226 11.06 -21.89 4.85
C ASP A 226 11.97 -20.93 4.05
N ASN A 227 12.81 -20.14 4.74
CA ASN A 227 13.77 -19.26 4.06
C ASN A 227 14.65 -20.11 3.13
N GLN A 228 14.71 -19.73 1.85
CA GLN A 228 15.51 -20.43 0.85
C GLN A 228 17.00 -20.45 1.21
N ASN A 229 17.46 -19.40 1.89
CA ASN A 229 18.81 -19.26 2.37
C ASN A 229 18.98 -19.96 3.72
N ALA A 230 20.19 -20.44 3.98
CA ALA A 230 20.55 -21.13 5.21
C ALA A 230 21.93 -20.67 5.67
N GLY A 231 22.17 -20.62 6.99
CA GLY A 231 23.42 -20.17 7.58
C GLY A 231 24.65 -21.02 7.26
N THR A 232 24.45 -22.17 6.59
CA THR A 232 25.54 -22.92 5.94
C THR A 232 26.14 -22.18 4.73
N ASN A 233 25.40 -21.23 4.15
CA ASN A 233 25.88 -20.29 3.14
C ASN A 233 25.76 -18.87 3.71
N VAL A 234 26.85 -18.37 4.31
CA VAL A 234 26.86 -17.10 5.05
C VAL A 234 26.51 -15.90 4.16
N ASP A 235 27.05 -15.85 2.95
CA ASP A 235 26.85 -14.73 2.02
C ASP A 235 25.39 -14.62 1.56
N ALA A 236 24.74 -15.76 1.32
CA ALA A 236 23.32 -15.80 0.94
C ALA A 236 22.39 -15.62 2.14
N CYS A 237 22.75 -16.16 3.31
CA CYS A 237 21.96 -16.07 4.53
C CYS A 237 21.85 -14.65 5.07
N GLN A 238 22.95 -13.89 5.04
CA GLN A 238 23.00 -12.53 5.60
C GLN A 238 22.41 -12.49 7.02
N CYS A 239 23.04 -13.22 7.94
CA CYS A 239 22.51 -13.46 9.28
C CYS A 239 22.08 -12.18 9.99
N THR A 240 20.82 -12.11 10.45
CA THR A 240 20.26 -10.92 11.11
C THR A 240 20.20 -11.06 12.63
N LEU A 241 20.43 -12.26 13.13
CA LEU A 241 20.38 -12.55 14.56
C LEU A 241 21.77 -12.48 15.17
N ALA A 242 21.84 -11.85 16.34
CA ALA A 242 23.01 -11.93 17.20
C ALA A 242 23.28 -13.38 17.64
N ASN A 243 24.46 -13.63 18.20
CA ASN A 243 24.79 -14.93 18.78
C ASN A 243 23.79 -15.31 19.89
N ILE A 244 23.29 -16.55 19.84
CA ILE A 244 22.33 -17.08 20.81
C ILE A 244 23.08 -18.11 21.67
N GLY A 245 23.50 -17.70 22.87
CA GLY A 245 24.39 -18.50 23.70
C GLY A 245 25.75 -18.69 23.02
N ASN A 246 26.17 -19.96 22.85
CA ASN A 246 27.44 -20.30 22.19
C ASN A 246 27.30 -20.52 20.67
N ASN A 247 26.10 -20.40 20.11
CA ASN A 247 25.85 -20.61 18.69
C ASN A 247 25.73 -19.26 17.96
N THR A 248 26.18 -19.21 16.70
CA THR A 248 25.80 -18.08 15.84
C THR A 248 24.30 -18.13 15.59
N GLY A 249 23.66 -16.96 15.49
CA GLY A 249 22.21 -16.82 15.35
C GLY A 249 21.60 -17.50 14.11
N CYS A 250 22.43 -18.00 13.19
CA CYS A 250 22.03 -18.71 11.98
C CYS A 250 22.51 -20.17 11.94
N GLN A 251 22.58 -20.82 13.10
CA GLN A 251 22.94 -22.24 13.24
C GLN A 251 21.88 -23.02 14.01
N GLY A 252 21.97 -24.35 13.97
CA GLY A 252 21.04 -25.25 14.66
C GLY A 252 19.59 -25.00 14.23
N ASP A 253 18.69 -24.86 15.20
CA ASP A 253 17.26 -24.58 14.96
C ASP A 253 17.00 -23.25 14.23
N TYR A 254 18.01 -22.37 14.17
CA TYR A 254 17.94 -21.08 13.51
C TYR A 254 18.64 -21.05 12.15
N VAL A 255 19.05 -22.21 11.62
CA VAL A 255 19.82 -22.28 10.36
C VAL A 255 19.13 -21.59 9.18
N ARG A 256 17.80 -21.58 9.12
CA ARG A 256 17.02 -20.79 8.12
C ARG A 256 16.40 -19.55 8.75
N ARG A 257 15.86 -19.69 9.96
CA ARG A 257 15.13 -18.64 10.67
C ARG A 257 15.99 -17.42 11.01
N GLY A 258 17.31 -17.56 11.15
CA GLY A 258 18.18 -16.42 11.42
C GLY A 258 18.62 -15.66 10.17
N CYS A 259 18.38 -16.22 8.98
CA CYS A 259 18.75 -15.57 7.73
C CYS A 259 17.77 -14.45 7.39
N LEU A 260 18.29 -13.43 6.70
CA LEU A 260 17.47 -12.34 6.18
C LEU A 260 16.37 -12.89 5.27
N ASP A 261 15.13 -12.58 5.59
CA ASP A 261 13.92 -13.05 4.90
C ASP A 261 13.38 -12.01 3.92
N LYS A 262 14.27 -11.44 3.10
CA LYS A 262 13.93 -10.41 2.13
C LYS A 262 12.92 -10.89 1.10
N ASP A 263 13.19 -12.00 0.43
CA ASP A 263 12.42 -12.42 -0.74
C ASP A 263 10.99 -12.83 -0.37
N ALA A 264 10.80 -13.58 0.73
CA ALA A 264 9.45 -13.92 1.18
C ALA A 264 8.68 -12.70 1.69
N SER A 265 9.37 -11.71 2.28
CA SER A 265 8.73 -10.45 2.68
C SER A 265 8.27 -9.63 1.47
N VAL A 266 9.05 -9.60 0.39
CA VAL A 266 8.65 -8.96 -0.87
C VAL A 266 7.45 -9.69 -1.49
N VAL A 267 7.48 -11.03 -1.56
CA VAL A 267 6.36 -11.83 -2.07
C VAL A 267 5.08 -11.60 -1.26
N ALA A 268 5.17 -11.53 0.07
CA ALA A 268 4.02 -11.25 0.92
C ALA A 268 3.41 -9.86 0.62
N VAL A 269 4.24 -8.85 0.33
CA VAL A 269 3.78 -7.53 -0.10
C VAL A 269 3.13 -7.58 -1.49
N GLU A 270 3.68 -8.33 -2.44
CA GLU A 270 3.06 -8.54 -3.75
C GLU A 270 1.70 -9.25 -3.63
N ASP A 271 1.57 -10.19 -2.70
CA ASP A 271 0.31 -10.86 -2.37
C ASP A 271 -0.75 -9.89 -1.83
N LEU A 272 -0.35 -8.94 -0.98
CA LEU A 272 -1.23 -7.87 -0.52
C LEU A 272 -1.69 -7.01 -1.70
N LYS A 273 -0.75 -6.61 -2.57
CA LYS A 273 -1.07 -5.83 -3.78
C LYS A 273 -2.07 -6.56 -4.67
N ARG A 274 -1.91 -7.88 -4.88
CA ARG A 274 -2.86 -8.71 -5.66
C ARG A 274 -4.28 -8.71 -5.08
N LYS A 275 -4.44 -8.44 -3.78
CA LYS A 275 -5.73 -8.31 -3.09
C LYS A 275 -6.27 -6.87 -3.07
N GLY A 276 -5.63 -5.93 -3.76
CA GLY A 276 -6.00 -4.51 -3.72
C GLY A 276 -5.56 -3.79 -2.45
N ILE A 277 -4.59 -4.35 -1.72
CA ILE A 277 -4.06 -3.79 -0.48
C ILE A 277 -2.69 -3.19 -0.76
N ARG A 278 -2.55 -1.87 -0.58
CA ARG A 278 -1.26 -1.19 -0.76
C ARG A 278 -0.44 -1.26 0.51
N THR A 279 0.88 -1.44 0.40
CA THR A 279 1.77 -1.53 1.55
C THR A 279 2.68 -0.31 1.62
N ILE A 280 2.58 0.40 2.73
CA ILE A 280 3.39 1.56 3.09
C ILE A 280 4.50 1.05 4.01
N VAL A 281 5.76 1.22 3.59
CA VAL A 281 6.92 0.70 4.33
C VAL A 281 7.65 1.86 4.99
N VAL A 282 7.72 1.82 6.32
CA VAL A 282 8.49 2.75 7.15
C VAL A 282 9.64 2.00 7.80
N GLY A 283 10.86 2.42 7.48
CA GLY A 283 12.09 1.95 8.09
C GLY A 283 12.50 2.87 9.23
N PHE A 284 12.66 2.33 10.43
CA PHE A 284 13.01 3.10 11.62
C PHE A 284 14.34 2.68 12.26
N GLY A 285 15.23 3.64 12.50
CA GLY A 285 16.55 3.45 13.11
C GLY A 285 17.71 3.81 12.17
N ALA A 286 18.86 4.18 12.73
CA ALA A 286 19.99 4.72 11.95
C ALA A 286 20.58 3.70 10.94
N GLU A 287 20.53 2.41 11.25
CA GLU A 287 20.95 1.31 10.38
C GLU A 287 20.08 1.16 9.15
N THR A 288 18.88 1.74 9.09
CA THR A 288 18.09 1.76 7.84
C THR A 288 18.74 2.60 6.73
N ALA A 289 19.81 3.34 7.03
CA ALA A 289 20.65 4.04 6.05
C ALA A 289 21.77 3.18 5.44
N THR A 290 22.13 2.03 6.05
CA THR A 290 23.30 1.23 5.64
C THR A 290 23.07 -0.28 5.78
N GLY A 291 23.94 -1.13 5.22
CA GLY A 291 23.77 -2.59 5.31
C GLY A 291 22.59 -3.13 4.50
N ASN A 292 22.01 -4.24 4.95
CA ASN A 292 20.99 -4.99 4.18
C ASN A 292 19.55 -4.45 4.35
N GLY A 293 19.30 -3.65 5.40
CA GLY A 293 18.00 -3.04 5.68
C GLY A 293 17.46 -2.20 4.53
N PRO A 294 18.18 -1.17 4.05
CA PRO A 294 17.69 -0.30 2.98
C PRO A 294 17.33 -1.05 1.69
N ALA A 295 18.13 -2.05 1.29
CA ALA A 295 17.85 -2.86 0.10
C ALA A 295 16.59 -3.72 0.26
N THR A 296 16.31 -4.21 1.47
CA THR A 296 15.12 -5.00 1.80
C THR A 296 13.87 -4.10 1.80
N LEU A 297 13.93 -2.99 2.53
CA LEU A 297 12.83 -2.02 2.65
C LEU A 297 12.48 -1.38 1.30
N ASN A 298 13.46 -1.02 0.48
CA ASN A 298 13.22 -0.52 -0.88
C ASN A 298 12.50 -1.54 -1.76
N ALA A 299 12.89 -2.83 -1.68
CA ALA A 299 12.25 -3.88 -2.46
C ALA A 299 10.78 -4.06 -2.03
N MET A 300 10.50 -4.09 -0.73
CA MET A 300 9.15 -4.16 -0.19
C MET A 300 8.31 -2.93 -0.59
N ALA A 301 8.85 -1.71 -0.46
CA ALA A 301 8.13 -0.50 -0.85
C ALA A 301 7.79 -0.49 -2.36
N THR A 302 8.70 -0.98 -3.20
CA THR A 302 8.46 -1.12 -4.65
C THR A 302 7.32 -2.10 -4.94
N ALA A 303 7.32 -3.25 -4.27
CA ALA A 303 6.28 -4.26 -4.41
C ALA A 303 4.91 -3.77 -3.88
N GLY A 304 4.92 -2.89 -2.88
CA GLY A 304 3.74 -2.45 -2.13
C GLY A 304 2.84 -1.42 -2.81
N ASP A 305 3.21 -0.93 -3.99
CA ASP A 305 2.44 0.10 -4.72
C ASP A 305 2.23 1.42 -3.96
N PHE A 306 3.11 1.69 -3.00
CA PHE A 306 3.15 2.94 -2.23
C PHE A 306 4.61 3.39 -2.00
N ALA A 307 5.47 3.15 -2.98
CA ALA A 307 6.84 3.66 -2.96
C ALA A 307 6.84 5.19 -3.08
N ARG A 308 7.78 5.84 -2.39
CA ARG A 308 8.06 7.28 -2.57
C ARG A 308 8.34 7.56 -4.05
N SER A 309 7.63 8.55 -4.58
CA SER A 309 7.65 8.90 -6.00
C SER A 309 8.04 10.35 -6.22
N CYS A 310 8.70 10.59 -7.35
CA CYS A 310 9.03 11.93 -7.86
C CYS A 310 8.36 12.17 -9.22
N ARG A 311 7.22 11.50 -9.44
CA ARG A 311 6.47 11.59 -10.69
C ARG A 311 5.96 13.01 -10.92
N ASP A 312 5.45 13.63 -9.87
CA ASP A 312 4.78 14.92 -9.94
C ASP A 312 5.74 16.10 -9.64
N ASP A 313 6.82 15.84 -8.88
CA ASP A 313 7.91 16.78 -8.65
C ASP A 313 9.28 16.06 -8.65
N PRO A 314 10.20 16.38 -9.59
CA PRO A 314 11.55 15.83 -9.62
C PRO A 314 12.38 16.05 -8.34
N ASN A 315 12.02 17.03 -7.50
CA ASN A 315 12.69 17.34 -6.24
C ASN A 315 12.04 16.68 -5.02
N ALA A 316 10.94 15.94 -5.19
CA ALA A 316 10.18 15.34 -4.09
C ALA A 316 10.98 14.32 -3.25
N CYS A 317 12.07 13.79 -3.79
CA CYS A 317 12.88 12.79 -3.08
C CYS A 317 13.64 13.35 -1.87
N GLY A 318 13.78 14.68 -1.79
CA GLY A 318 14.44 15.34 -0.67
C GLY A 318 15.97 15.25 -0.72
N ALA A 319 16.62 15.82 0.30
CA ALA A 319 18.07 15.95 0.35
C ALA A 319 18.78 14.57 0.43
N GLY A 320 19.84 14.40 -0.37
CA GLY A 320 20.64 13.17 -0.37
C GLY A 320 19.95 11.97 -1.03
N ASP A 321 18.85 12.19 -1.74
CA ASP A 321 18.14 11.19 -2.52
C ASP A 321 17.97 11.68 -3.97
N THR A 322 17.80 10.75 -4.90
CA THR A 322 17.72 11.06 -6.33
C THR A 322 16.45 10.50 -6.94
N CYS A 323 15.85 11.26 -7.86
CA CYS A 323 14.72 10.80 -8.65
C CYS A 323 15.21 9.90 -9.79
N ASP A 324 14.75 8.65 -9.84
CA ASP A 324 14.99 7.77 -10.98
C ASP A 324 14.21 8.28 -12.20
N ALA A 325 14.94 8.69 -13.24
CA ALA A 325 14.33 9.30 -14.42
C ALA A 325 13.40 8.35 -15.20
N GLN A 326 13.62 7.04 -15.11
CA GLN A 326 12.86 6.01 -15.82
C GLN A 326 11.64 5.58 -15.01
N THR A 327 11.85 5.19 -13.74
CA THR A 327 10.77 4.65 -12.91
C THR A 327 9.93 5.73 -12.23
N LYS A 328 10.41 6.99 -12.20
CA LYS A 328 9.81 8.10 -11.45
C LYS A 328 9.64 7.81 -9.95
N LEU A 329 10.50 6.93 -9.43
CA LEU A 329 10.57 6.61 -8.01
C LEU A 329 11.80 7.27 -7.41
N CYS A 330 11.72 7.58 -6.13
CA CYS A 330 12.90 8.01 -5.39
C CYS A 330 13.87 6.85 -5.20
N GLY A 331 15.17 7.16 -5.13
CA GLY A 331 16.21 6.16 -4.82
C GLY A 331 15.93 5.48 -3.49
N ARG A 332 15.46 6.25 -2.50
CA ARG A 332 14.85 5.75 -1.27
C ARG A 332 13.34 5.66 -1.44
N ARG A 333 12.87 4.45 -1.70
CA ARG A 333 11.48 4.10 -2.02
C ARG A 333 10.62 3.91 -0.76
N PHE A 334 11.21 3.53 0.36
CA PHE A 334 10.54 3.47 1.66
C PHE A 334 10.66 4.81 2.40
N TYR A 335 9.80 5.03 3.39
CA TYR A 335 9.87 6.20 4.27
C TYR A 335 10.86 5.90 5.40
N GLN A 336 11.94 6.67 5.48
CA GLN A 336 12.97 6.47 6.49
C GLN A 336 12.81 7.48 7.62
N ALA A 337 13.05 7.05 8.85
CA ALA A 337 13.22 7.93 9.98
C ALA A 337 14.33 7.45 10.92
N ALA A 338 15.17 8.38 11.38
CA ALA A 338 16.28 8.12 12.29
C ALA A 338 15.99 8.53 13.75
N ASN A 339 14.85 9.15 14.02
CA ASN A 339 14.42 9.62 15.35
C ASN A 339 12.90 9.89 15.36
N GLN A 340 12.35 10.21 16.53
CA GLN A 340 10.95 10.49 16.74
C GLN A 340 10.41 11.62 15.85
N GLU A 341 11.15 12.73 15.69
CA GLU A 341 10.71 13.86 14.86
C GLU A 341 10.57 13.45 13.39
N GLU A 342 11.58 12.79 12.83
CA GLU A 342 11.56 12.31 11.46
C GLU A 342 10.46 11.25 11.24
N LEU A 343 10.21 10.39 12.23
CA LEU A 343 9.15 9.39 12.13
C LEU A 343 7.77 10.04 12.15
N ALA A 344 7.55 11.02 13.03
CA ALA A 344 6.30 11.78 13.05
C ALA A 344 6.06 12.51 11.73
N GLU A 345 7.10 13.12 11.16
CA GLU A 345 7.01 13.82 9.86
C GLU A 345 6.75 12.85 8.70
N ALA A 346 7.41 11.69 8.67
CA ALA A 346 7.16 10.66 7.67
C ALA A 346 5.71 10.14 7.75
N LEU A 347 5.19 9.91 8.96
CA LEU A 347 3.80 9.49 9.16
C LEU A 347 2.80 10.57 8.73
N ARG A 348 3.14 11.85 8.94
CA ARG A 348 2.35 12.99 8.47
C ARG A 348 2.32 13.06 6.94
N GLU A 349 3.46 12.91 6.27
CA GLU A 349 3.53 12.84 4.80
C GLU A 349 2.69 11.68 4.26
N ILE A 350 2.80 10.50 4.89
CA ILE A 350 2.05 9.31 4.51
C ILE A 350 0.54 9.56 4.62
N ILE A 351 0.07 10.11 5.73
CA ILE A 351 -1.37 10.28 5.95
C ILE A 351 -1.97 11.39 5.09
N ASP A 352 -1.18 12.41 4.76
CA ASP A 352 -1.55 13.38 3.73
C ASP A 352 -1.77 12.65 2.39
N LEU A 353 -0.85 11.77 1.98
CA LEU A 353 -1.00 10.99 0.73
C LEU A 353 -2.17 9.98 0.77
N VAL A 354 -2.43 9.36 1.92
CA VAL A 354 -3.56 8.43 2.12
C VAL A 354 -4.89 9.18 2.11
N GLY A 355 -4.94 10.39 2.70
CA GLY A 355 -6.13 11.23 2.81
C GLY A 355 -6.43 12.10 1.57
N THR A 356 -5.44 12.31 0.69
CA THR A 356 -5.54 13.23 -0.47
C THR A 356 -6.14 12.62 -1.73
N LYS A 357 -6.83 11.46 -1.66
CA LYS A 357 -7.61 11.02 -2.82
C LYS A 357 -8.59 12.14 -3.16
N ASP A 358 -8.40 12.78 -4.32
CA ASP A 358 -9.32 13.79 -4.79
C ASP A 358 -10.64 13.08 -5.06
N ILE A 359 -11.53 13.10 -4.07
CA ILE A 359 -12.86 12.48 -4.16
C ILE A 359 -13.72 13.17 -5.21
N CYS A 360 -13.29 14.32 -5.72
CA CYS A 360 -13.90 14.99 -6.85
C CYS A 360 -13.28 14.60 -8.19
N LEU A 361 -12.26 13.73 -8.24
CA LEU A 361 -11.76 13.16 -9.48
C LEU A 361 -12.27 11.72 -9.64
N LEU A 362 -13.08 11.51 -10.66
CA LEU A 362 -13.34 10.17 -11.15
C LEU A 362 -12.28 9.78 -12.18
N ALA A 363 -11.31 8.98 -11.75
CA ALA A 363 -10.25 8.49 -12.61
C ALA A 363 -10.78 7.52 -13.67
N LEU A 364 -10.36 7.68 -14.92
CA LEU A 364 -10.65 6.78 -16.03
C LEU A 364 -9.32 6.18 -16.53
N THR A 365 -9.27 4.86 -16.77
CA THR A 365 -8.09 4.28 -17.41
C THR A 365 -7.96 4.77 -18.86
N PRO A 366 -6.78 4.64 -19.51
CA PRO A 366 -6.62 5.00 -20.92
C PRO A 366 -7.64 4.32 -21.83
N GLU A 367 -8.04 3.08 -21.50
CA GLU A 367 -9.05 2.29 -22.20
C GLU A 367 -10.49 2.65 -21.82
N GLN A 368 -10.70 3.59 -20.91
CA GLN A 368 -12.02 4.11 -20.53
C GLN A 368 -12.21 5.57 -20.95
N LEU A 369 -11.13 6.29 -21.26
CA LEU A 369 -11.21 7.66 -21.77
C LEU A 369 -11.97 7.70 -23.11
N PRO A 370 -12.77 8.77 -23.36
CA PRO A 370 -13.46 8.94 -24.62
C PRO A 370 -12.46 9.18 -25.76
N THR A 371 -12.84 8.84 -26.98
CA THR A 371 -11.99 9.07 -28.16
C THR A 371 -11.58 10.53 -28.26
N ASP A 372 -10.28 10.75 -28.52
CA ASP A 372 -9.64 12.07 -28.62
C ASP A 372 -9.78 12.94 -27.35
N ASN A 373 -10.06 12.35 -26.18
CA ASN A 373 -10.36 13.08 -24.94
C ASN A 373 -11.46 14.13 -25.12
N ASN A 374 -12.45 13.84 -25.98
CA ASN A 374 -13.52 14.77 -26.30
C ASN A 374 -14.62 14.71 -25.22
N ALA A 375 -14.77 15.80 -24.46
CA ALA A 375 -15.80 15.92 -23.41
C ALA A 375 -17.24 15.73 -23.93
N ASN A 376 -17.51 16.00 -25.21
CA ASN A 376 -18.84 15.80 -25.80
C ASN A 376 -19.22 14.31 -25.94
N LEU A 377 -18.26 13.41 -25.79
CA LEU A 377 -18.46 11.96 -25.79
C LEU A 377 -18.64 11.41 -24.38
N VAL A 378 -18.79 12.28 -23.38
CA VAL A 378 -18.97 11.91 -21.98
C VAL A 378 -20.33 12.42 -21.50
N VAL A 379 -21.09 11.52 -20.88
CA VAL A 379 -22.33 11.86 -20.17
C VAL A 379 -22.16 11.53 -18.71
N VAL A 380 -22.36 12.53 -17.85
CA VAL A 380 -22.22 12.40 -16.40
C VAL A 380 -23.60 12.50 -15.75
N TYR A 381 -23.90 11.55 -14.87
CA TYR A 381 -25.08 11.54 -14.04
C TYR A 381 -24.68 11.73 -12.58
N VAL A 382 -25.44 12.56 -11.86
CA VAL A 382 -25.34 12.72 -10.40
C VAL A 382 -26.74 12.51 -9.82
N ASN A 383 -26.91 11.48 -8.99
CA ASN A 383 -28.19 10.98 -8.50
C ASN A 383 -29.21 10.78 -9.64
N ASP A 384 -28.77 10.04 -10.68
CA ASP A 384 -29.56 9.72 -11.87
C ASP A 384 -29.99 10.92 -12.73
N GLN A 385 -29.53 12.13 -12.42
CA GLN A 385 -29.75 13.33 -13.22
C GLN A 385 -28.53 13.67 -14.08
N ILE A 386 -28.74 13.95 -15.36
CA ILE A 386 -27.68 14.38 -16.26
C ILE A 386 -27.18 15.76 -15.81
N VAL A 387 -25.87 15.87 -15.62
CA VAL A 387 -25.19 17.12 -15.29
C VAL A 387 -24.35 17.54 -16.48
N ALA A 388 -24.61 18.72 -17.03
CA ALA A 388 -23.80 19.28 -18.11
C ALA A 388 -22.42 19.70 -17.61
N SER A 389 -21.39 19.60 -18.45
CA SER A 389 -20.05 20.10 -18.13
C SER A 389 -20.06 21.62 -17.97
N GLY A 390 -19.26 22.13 -17.02
CA GLY A 390 -19.23 23.54 -16.68
C GLY A 390 -18.33 23.83 -15.49
N ALA A 391 -18.11 25.13 -15.22
CA ALA A 391 -17.18 25.61 -14.19
C ALA A 391 -17.59 25.26 -12.74
N ASP A 392 -18.85 24.87 -12.52
CA ASP A 392 -19.41 24.52 -11.21
C ASP A 392 -19.90 23.06 -11.13
N THR A 393 -19.59 22.25 -12.14
CA THR A 393 -20.08 20.87 -12.24
C THR A 393 -18.96 19.88 -12.45
N TRP A 394 -18.49 19.74 -13.68
CA TRP A 394 -17.39 18.85 -14.03
C TRP A 394 -16.71 19.25 -15.34
N SER A 395 -15.47 18.80 -15.50
CA SER A 395 -14.67 18.90 -16.72
C SER A 395 -13.95 17.58 -16.99
N LEU A 396 -13.63 17.30 -18.26
CA LEU A 396 -12.82 16.15 -18.63
C LEU A 396 -11.34 16.54 -18.61
N THR A 397 -10.53 15.72 -17.96
CA THR A 397 -9.06 15.83 -17.89
C THR A 397 -8.42 14.60 -18.51
N ASP A 398 -7.10 14.62 -18.66
CA ASP A 398 -6.30 13.46 -19.05
C ASP A 398 -6.33 12.31 -18.02
N LYS A 399 -6.75 12.61 -16.78
CA LYS A 399 -6.91 11.63 -15.70
C LYS A 399 -8.33 11.08 -15.57
N GLY A 400 -9.33 11.72 -16.19
CA GLY A 400 -10.74 11.34 -16.08
C GLY A 400 -11.67 12.54 -15.85
N VAL A 401 -12.83 12.31 -15.24
CA VAL A 401 -13.85 13.34 -14.99
C VAL A 401 -13.58 14.05 -13.67
N GLN A 402 -13.20 15.32 -13.73
CA GLN A 402 -13.00 16.17 -12.56
C GLN A 402 -14.27 16.94 -12.24
N PHE A 403 -14.89 16.64 -11.09
CA PHE A 403 -15.94 17.44 -10.48
C PHE A 403 -15.36 18.70 -9.85
N VAL A 404 -16.04 19.82 -10.02
CA VAL A 404 -15.64 21.15 -9.53
C VAL A 404 -16.85 21.86 -8.92
N GLY A 405 -16.57 22.89 -8.12
CA GLY A 405 -17.60 23.75 -7.53
C GLY A 405 -18.64 22.99 -6.70
N SER A 406 -19.89 23.39 -6.81
CA SER A 406 -21.00 22.85 -6.00
C SER A 406 -21.20 21.33 -6.15
N THR A 407 -20.87 20.75 -7.30
CA THR A 407 -20.96 19.29 -7.49
C THR A 407 -19.89 18.55 -6.70
N CYS A 408 -18.66 19.09 -6.69
CA CYS A 408 -17.58 18.57 -5.85
C CYS A 408 -17.90 18.74 -4.36
N ASP A 409 -18.45 19.88 -3.95
CA ASP A 409 -18.85 20.11 -2.55
C ASP A 409 -19.94 19.14 -2.11
N ARG A 410 -20.89 18.81 -2.98
CA ARG A 410 -21.90 17.77 -2.71
C ARG A 410 -21.22 16.42 -2.51
N ILE A 411 -20.30 16.03 -3.39
CA ILE A 411 -19.54 14.77 -3.28
C ILE A 411 -18.76 14.70 -1.96
N LYS A 412 -18.08 15.79 -1.59
CA LYS A 412 -17.34 15.91 -0.32
C LYS A 412 -18.22 15.74 0.92
N ASN A 413 -19.47 16.20 0.84
CA ASN A 413 -20.43 16.13 1.95
C ASN A 413 -21.30 14.86 1.91
N SER A 414 -21.02 13.90 1.01
CA SER A 414 -21.74 12.63 0.95
C SER A 414 -21.42 11.76 2.18
N THR A 415 -22.43 11.06 2.70
CA THR A 415 -22.29 10.18 3.87
C THR A 415 -22.84 8.78 3.55
N PRO A 416 -22.53 7.75 4.37
CA PRO A 416 -23.14 6.42 4.18
C PRO A 416 -24.68 6.43 4.26
N SER A 417 -25.26 7.34 5.05
CA SER A 417 -26.72 7.50 5.18
C SER A 417 -27.35 8.34 4.06
N ASN A 418 -26.56 9.16 3.37
CA ASN A 418 -26.98 9.97 2.24
C ASN A 418 -25.90 9.95 1.14
N PRO A 419 -25.75 8.81 0.45
CA PRO A 419 -24.74 8.65 -0.57
C PRO A 419 -25.08 9.44 -1.83
N ILE A 420 -24.05 9.82 -2.59
CA ILE A 420 -24.23 10.41 -3.92
C ILE A 420 -23.89 9.38 -4.97
N LYS A 421 -24.81 9.10 -5.88
CA LYS A 421 -24.56 8.22 -7.02
C LYS A 421 -23.99 9.05 -8.16
N VAL A 422 -22.78 8.72 -8.59
CA VAL A 422 -22.13 9.29 -9.77
C VAL A 422 -22.07 8.20 -10.83
N GLU A 423 -22.46 8.50 -12.05
CA GLU A 423 -22.26 7.60 -13.18
C GLU A 423 -21.66 8.36 -14.34
N VAL A 424 -20.57 7.83 -14.90
CA VAL A 424 -19.93 8.42 -16.08
C VAL A 424 -20.00 7.42 -17.21
N ARG A 425 -20.59 7.85 -18.32
CA ARG A 425 -20.66 7.09 -19.57
C ARG A 425 -19.77 7.75 -20.58
N ALA A 426 -18.68 7.09 -20.96
CA ALA A 426 -17.80 7.56 -22.03
C ALA A 426 -18.02 6.74 -23.30
N VAL A 427 -17.99 7.42 -24.44
CA VAL A 427 -18.09 6.80 -25.77
C VAL A 427 -16.72 6.65 -26.39
N GLN A 428 -16.42 5.42 -26.81
CA GLN A 428 -15.26 5.11 -27.61
C GLN A 428 -15.67 4.75 -29.04
N LYS A 429 -15.02 5.38 -30.01
CA LYS A 429 -14.93 4.91 -31.39
C LYS A 429 -13.89 3.78 -31.41
N LYS A 430 -14.29 2.60 -31.88
CA LYS A 430 -13.38 1.52 -32.24
C LYS A 430 -13.07 1.57 -33.72
#